data_AF-D4APH5-F1
#
_entry.id   AF-D4APH5-F1
#
_cell.length_a   1.000
_cell.length_b   1.000
_cell.length_c   1.000
_cell.angle_alpha   90.00
_cell.angle_beta   90.00
_cell.angle_gamma   90.00
#
_symmetry.space_group_name_H-M   'P 1'
#
loop_
_entity.id
_entity.type
_entity.pdbx_description
1 polymer ?
#
loop_
_entity_poly.entity_id
_entity_poly.type
_entity_poly.pdbx_seq_one_letter_code
_entity_poly.pdbx_strand_id
1 'polypeptide(L)'
;MFRLSPAKPSSSGTNPKAPPTSAEYDNGLRVEAKNVYMVLSSTALPRKYDWGILIASNELGGVIFHQTLNGTVWRYIVEFEDITRSTALLVVLKLGEVPDITAEWMDAIKQCIQATEVPGDEFTCRTWALAAIYELANCGFIGMEPSWDIMKKIEEEANDIATDALFSNQKLVVDSHQFNEKEKISKVEAEEERGESDPLYRQFIKTQALLSKVASLALVHYGSCFSKA
;
A
#
# COMPACT_ATOMS: atom_id res chain seq x y z
N MET A 1 79.22 -16.31 -25.97
CA MET A 1 78.76 -14.95 -25.66
C MET A 1 77.47 -14.69 -26.41
N PHE A 2 76.33 -14.63 -25.72
CA PHE A 2 75.11 -14.01 -26.24
C PHE A 2 74.43 -13.26 -25.10
N ARG A 3 74.15 -11.98 -25.35
CA ARG A 3 73.64 -10.99 -24.40
C ARG A 3 72.14 -11.22 -24.13
N LEU A 4 71.75 -11.15 -22.86
CA LEU A 4 70.36 -10.97 -22.44
C LEU A 4 69.97 -9.48 -22.60
N SER A 5 68.78 -9.22 -23.12
CA SER A 5 68.08 -7.94 -22.95
C SER A 5 66.69 -8.20 -22.33
N PRO A 6 66.23 -7.38 -21.36
CA PRO A 6 64.97 -7.59 -20.66
C PRO A 6 63.85 -6.65 -21.15
N ALA A 7 62.61 -7.16 -21.17
CA ALA A 7 61.33 -6.47 -20.92
C ALA A 7 60.21 -7.51 -21.11
N LYS A 8 59.12 -7.57 -20.33
CA LYS A 8 58.18 -6.49 -19.99
C LYS A 8 57.34 -6.92 -18.77
N PRO A 9 57.05 -6.05 -17.79
CA PRO A 9 56.06 -6.37 -16.76
C PRO A 9 54.66 -6.34 -17.38
N SER A 10 53.98 -7.48 -17.33
CA SER A 10 52.57 -7.61 -17.66
C SER A 10 51.74 -6.83 -16.64
N SER A 11 50.77 -6.08 -17.16
CA SER A 11 49.90 -5.13 -16.47
C SER A 11 49.21 -5.72 -15.24
N SER A 12 49.14 -4.88 -14.22
CA SER A 12 48.29 -4.98 -13.03
C SER A 12 46.92 -5.57 -13.36
N GLY A 13 46.64 -6.75 -12.81
CA GLY A 13 45.30 -7.31 -12.76
C GLY A 13 44.39 -6.33 -12.05
N THR A 14 43.32 -5.94 -12.73
CA THR A 14 42.17 -5.24 -12.15
C THR A 14 41.60 -6.11 -11.05
N ASN A 15 41.70 -5.66 -9.80
CA ASN A 15 40.96 -6.23 -8.68
C ASN A 15 39.47 -6.28 -9.05
N PRO A 16 38.77 -7.40 -8.86
CA PRO A 16 37.33 -7.44 -9.00
C PRO A 16 36.71 -6.44 -8.01
N LYS A 17 35.94 -5.49 -8.54
CA LYS A 17 35.18 -4.50 -7.78
C LYS A 17 34.36 -5.26 -6.73
N ALA A 18 34.52 -4.89 -5.46
CA ALA A 18 33.75 -5.46 -4.37
C ALA A 18 32.24 -5.41 -4.71
N PRO A 19 31.43 -6.37 -4.22
CA PRO A 19 30.00 -6.35 -4.42
C PRO A 19 29.43 -4.98 -4.01
N PRO A 20 28.53 -4.40 -4.81
CA PRO A 20 27.90 -3.12 -4.47
C PRO A 20 27.28 -3.20 -3.07
N THR A 21 27.63 -2.25 -2.20
CA THR A 21 27.04 -2.16 -0.86
C THR A 21 25.55 -1.86 -0.95
N SER A 22 24.75 -2.26 0.04
CA SER A 22 23.28 -2.07 0.07
C SER A 22 22.79 -0.66 -0.25
N ALA A 23 23.62 0.37 0.01
CA ALA A 23 23.32 1.77 -0.30
C ALA A 23 23.33 2.12 -1.81
N GLU A 24 23.96 1.31 -2.68
CA GLU A 24 24.04 1.61 -4.12
C GLU A 24 22.73 1.36 -4.88
N TYR A 25 21.73 0.73 -4.25
CA TYR A 25 20.42 0.43 -4.86
C TYR A 25 19.23 1.11 -4.18
N ASP A 26 19.46 1.98 -3.21
CA ASP A 26 18.39 2.74 -2.53
C ASP A 26 17.88 3.85 -3.45
N ASN A 27 16.60 3.78 -3.83
CA ASN A 27 15.94 4.79 -4.66
C ASN A 27 15.49 6.04 -3.88
N GLY A 28 15.76 6.11 -2.57
CA GLY A 28 15.47 7.25 -1.70
C GLY A 28 14.02 7.35 -1.21
N LEU A 29 13.13 6.45 -1.66
CA LEU A 29 11.74 6.44 -1.20
C LEU A 29 11.66 6.00 0.26
N ARG A 30 10.71 6.58 0.99
CA ARG A 30 10.39 6.17 2.37
C ARG A 30 8.90 6.13 2.55
N VAL A 31 8.42 5.18 3.34
CA VAL A 31 7.03 5.05 3.79
C VAL A 31 6.98 5.15 5.31
N GLU A 32 5.78 5.22 5.86
CA GLU A 32 5.57 5.28 7.31
C GLU A 32 4.96 3.96 7.78
N ALA A 33 5.54 3.36 8.83
CA ALA A 33 4.99 2.14 9.41
C ALA A 33 3.51 2.32 9.82
N LYS A 34 2.76 1.20 9.78
CA LYS A 34 1.30 1.14 10.01
C LYS A 34 0.45 1.83 8.95
N ASN A 35 1.01 2.31 7.85
CA ASN A 35 0.21 2.86 6.77
C ASN A 35 -0.06 1.85 5.66
N VAL A 36 -1.22 2.01 5.04
CA VAL A 36 -1.68 1.24 3.88
C VAL A 36 -1.46 2.07 2.65
N TYR A 37 -0.79 1.48 1.67
CA TYR A 37 -0.49 2.11 0.41
C TYR A 37 -1.00 1.27 -0.75
N MET A 38 -1.44 1.94 -1.80
CA MET A 38 -1.56 1.35 -3.12
C MET A 38 -0.25 1.54 -3.88
N VAL A 39 0.27 0.45 -4.44
CA VAL A 39 1.56 0.41 -5.12
C VAL A 39 1.34 0.17 -6.60
N LEU A 40 1.87 1.05 -7.44
CA LEU A 40 1.85 0.91 -8.90
C LEU A 40 3.28 0.75 -9.43
N SER A 41 3.49 -0.33 -10.16
CA SER A 41 4.77 -0.65 -10.83
C SER A 41 4.60 -0.67 -12.35
N SER A 42 5.63 -0.24 -13.06
CA SER A 42 5.66 -0.16 -14.52
C SER A 42 5.67 -1.54 -15.18
N THR A 43 4.75 -1.78 -16.12
CA THR A 43 4.87 -2.88 -17.10
C THR A 43 5.47 -2.40 -18.43
N ALA A 44 6.20 -1.27 -18.40
CA ALA A 44 6.73 -0.54 -19.56
C ALA A 44 5.68 0.02 -20.54
N LEU A 45 4.38 -0.04 -20.20
CA LEU A 45 3.29 0.48 -21.02
C LEU A 45 2.47 1.51 -20.21
N PRO A 46 2.21 2.72 -20.72
CA PRO A 46 1.38 3.70 -20.03
C PRO A 46 -0.01 3.16 -19.73
N ARG A 47 -0.55 3.49 -18.54
CA ARG A 47 -1.87 3.03 -18.05
C ARG A 47 -2.03 1.51 -17.98
N LYS A 48 -0.92 0.76 -18.02
CA LYS A 48 -0.85 -0.67 -17.74
C LYS A 48 0.21 -0.84 -16.67
N TYR A 49 -0.26 -0.91 -15.44
CA TYR A 49 0.60 -1.03 -14.27
C TYR A 49 0.30 -2.35 -13.57
N ASP A 50 1.27 -2.85 -12.83
CA ASP A 50 1.03 -3.87 -11.82
C ASP A 50 0.58 -3.18 -10.54
N TRP A 51 -0.54 -3.66 -9.98
CA TRP A 51 -1.19 -3.08 -8.81
C TRP A 51 -1.00 -3.99 -7.61
N GLY A 52 -0.65 -3.40 -6.47
CA GLY A 52 -0.54 -4.09 -5.19
C GLY A 52 -0.97 -3.21 -4.03
N ILE A 53 -1.16 -3.84 -2.88
CA ILE A 53 -1.47 -3.19 -1.60
C ILE A 53 -0.31 -3.47 -0.66
N LEU A 54 0.32 -2.42 -0.15
CA LEU A 54 1.41 -2.52 0.82
C LEU A 54 0.91 -2.10 2.20
N ILE A 55 1.12 -2.97 3.18
CA ILE A 55 1.01 -2.61 4.60
C ILE A 55 2.42 -2.40 5.11
N ALA A 56 2.79 -1.13 5.31
CA ALA A 56 4.15 -0.76 5.70
C ALA A 56 4.44 -1.19 7.14
N SER A 57 5.56 -1.89 7.31
CA SER A 57 6.05 -2.36 8.62
C SER A 57 7.18 -1.47 9.16
N ASN A 58 7.89 -0.78 8.27
CA ASN A 58 8.99 0.13 8.57
C ASN A 58 9.15 1.12 7.41
N GLU A 59 10.17 1.98 7.47
CA GLU A 59 10.38 3.05 6.50
C GLU A 59 10.80 2.60 5.09
N LEU A 60 11.28 1.36 4.96
CA LEU A 60 11.77 0.79 3.70
C LEU A 60 10.70 -0.05 2.99
N GLY A 61 9.63 -0.45 3.69
CA GLY A 61 8.58 -1.29 3.13
C GLY A 61 7.83 -2.14 4.15
N GLY A 62 7.34 -3.30 3.70
CA GLY A 62 6.43 -4.14 4.47
C GLY A 62 5.83 -5.28 3.68
N VAL A 63 4.63 -5.73 4.06
CA VAL A 63 3.96 -6.84 3.39
C VAL A 63 3.16 -6.32 2.21
N ILE A 64 3.48 -6.80 1.01
CA ILE A 64 2.73 -6.51 -0.21
C ILE A 64 1.79 -7.66 -0.54
N PHE A 65 0.59 -7.29 -0.98
CA PHE A 65 -0.45 -8.19 -1.46
C PHE A 65 -0.74 -7.82 -2.91
N HIS A 66 -0.67 -8.79 -3.82
CA HIS A 66 -0.97 -8.55 -5.23
C HIS A 66 -1.46 -9.83 -5.93
N GLN A 67 -2.09 -9.63 -7.09
CA GLN A 67 -2.49 -10.70 -7.99
C GLN A 67 -1.65 -10.63 -9.25
N THR A 68 -1.07 -11.75 -9.67
CA THR A 68 -0.31 -11.83 -10.91
C THR A 68 -0.90 -12.89 -11.83
N LEU A 69 -1.02 -12.56 -13.12
CA LEU A 69 -1.44 -13.52 -14.13
C LEU A 69 -0.23 -14.39 -14.53
N ASN A 70 -0.25 -15.66 -14.14
CA ASN A 70 0.77 -16.63 -14.54
C ASN A 70 0.16 -17.59 -15.58
N GLY A 71 0.46 -17.32 -16.85
CA GLY A 71 -0.18 -17.99 -17.98
C GLY A 71 -1.64 -17.58 -18.09
N THR A 72 -2.56 -18.50 -17.75
CA THR A 72 -4.01 -18.26 -17.74
C THR A 72 -4.62 -18.23 -16.34
N VAL A 73 -3.80 -18.37 -15.29
CA VAL A 73 -4.25 -18.50 -13.91
C VAL A 73 -3.77 -17.30 -13.10
N TRP A 74 -4.71 -16.64 -12.44
CA TRP A 74 -4.41 -15.61 -11.44
C TRP A 74 -3.89 -16.24 -10.16
N ARG A 75 -2.80 -15.69 -9.63
CA ARG A 75 -2.19 -16.13 -8.37
C ARG A 75 -2.12 -14.98 -7.39
N TYR A 76 -2.68 -15.24 -6.21
CA TYR A 76 -2.54 -14.38 -5.05
C TYR A 76 -1.15 -14.59 -4.44
N ILE A 77 -0.41 -13.51 -4.30
CA ILE A 77 0.95 -13.51 -3.74
C ILE A 77 0.97 -12.56 -2.55
N VAL A 78 1.64 -13.00 -1.49
CA VAL A 78 1.88 -12.24 -0.26
C VAL A 78 3.35 -12.38 0.08
N GLU A 79 4.06 -11.27 0.07
CA GLU A 79 5.50 -11.26 0.31
C GLU A 79 5.95 -9.99 1.02
N PHE A 80 7.18 -10.00 1.52
CA PHE A 80 7.80 -8.79 2.04
C PHE A 80 8.48 -8.06 0.89
N GLU A 81 8.14 -6.78 0.72
CA GLU A 81 8.69 -5.92 -0.31
C GLU A 81 9.49 -4.78 0.32
N ASP A 82 10.72 -4.61 -0.17
CA ASP A 82 11.56 -3.44 0.09
C ASP A 82 11.42 -2.48 -1.10
N ILE A 83 10.57 -1.47 -0.94
CA ILE A 83 10.22 -0.53 -2.00
C ILE A 83 11.41 0.30 -2.45
N THR A 84 12.47 0.40 -1.62
CA THR A 84 13.66 1.18 -1.95
C THR A 84 14.49 0.54 -3.06
N ARG A 85 14.31 -0.78 -3.26
CA ARG A 85 15.08 -1.58 -4.21
C ARG A 85 14.35 -1.87 -5.51
N SER A 86 13.06 -1.54 -5.59
CA SER A 86 12.25 -1.79 -6.77
C SER A 86 12.61 -0.82 -7.90
N THR A 87 13.04 -1.36 -9.03
CA THR A 87 13.39 -0.58 -10.22
C THR A 87 12.17 -0.21 -11.06
N ALA A 88 11.12 -1.04 -11.00
CA ALA A 88 9.88 -0.86 -11.75
C ALA A 88 8.86 0.03 -11.01
N LEU A 89 9.03 0.26 -9.72
CA LEU A 89 8.13 1.06 -8.91
C LEU A 89 7.98 2.49 -9.46
N LEU A 90 6.73 2.95 -9.57
CA LEU A 90 6.38 4.30 -9.99
C LEU A 90 5.77 5.10 -8.84
N VAL A 91 4.78 4.53 -8.15
CA VAL A 91 3.97 5.25 -7.15
C VAL A 91 3.68 4.37 -5.95
N VAL A 92 3.74 4.99 -4.77
CA VAL A 92 3.27 4.47 -3.49
C VAL A 92 2.28 5.49 -2.91
N LEU A 93 0.98 5.26 -3.12
CA LEU A 93 -0.10 6.17 -2.78
C LEU A 93 -0.69 5.81 -1.41
N LYS A 94 -0.58 6.68 -0.40
CA LYS A 94 -1.10 6.46 0.96
C LYS A 94 -2.62 6.54 0.96
N LEU A 95 -3.26 5.50 1.50
CA LEU A 95 -4.72 5.36 1.53
C LEU A 95 -5.29 5.33 2.95
N GLY A 96 -4.48 5.00 3.95
CA GLY A 96 -4.93 4.98 5.34
C GLY A 96 -3.87 4.49 6.31
N GLU A 97 -4.27 4.38 7.57
CA GLU A 97 -3.46 3.84 8.66
C GLU A 97 -4.21 2.66 9.30
N VAL A 98 -3.48 1.57 9.59
CA VAL A 98 -3.99 0.46 10.39
C VAL A 98 -3.72 0.68 11.89
N PRO A 99 -4.57 0.14 12.78
CA PRO A 99 -4.39 0.33 14.23
C PRO A 99 -3.04 -0.19 14.75
N ASP A 100 -2.58 -1.33 14.23
CA ASP A 100 -1.33 -1.99 14.59
C ASP A 100 -0.87 -2.96 13.48
N ILE A 101 0.37 -3.45 13.58
CA ILE A 101 1.00 -4.41 12.65
C ILE A 101 1.47 -5.69 13.39
N THR A 102 0.85 -6.01 14.53
CA THR A 102 1.09 -7.29 15.21
C THR A 102 0.68 -8.47 14.33
N ALA A 103 1.13 -9.68 14.68
CA ALA A 103 0.77 -10.88 13.93
C ALA A 103 -0.76 -11.07 13.83
N GLU A 104 -1.49 -10.79 14.90
CA GLU A 104 -2.96 -10.92 14.95
C GLU A 104 -3.64 -9.93 13.99
N TRP A 105 -3.18 -8.68 13.95
CA TRP A 105 -3.69 -7.67 13.01
C TRP A 105 -3.34 -8.00 11.57
N MET A 106 -2.11 -8.42 11.31
CA MET A 106 -1.66 -8.81 9.97
C MET A 106 -2.41 -10.04 9.45
N ASP A 107 -2.69 -11.02 10.30
CA ASP A 107 -3.50 -12.20 9.94
C ASP A 107 -4.95 -11.83 9.64
N ALA A 108 -5.54 -10.89 10.39
CA ALA A 108 -6.90 -10.39 10.12
C ALA A 108 -6.97 -9.60 8.79
N ILE A 109 -5.99 -8.71 8.55
CA ILE A 109 -5.85 -7.97 7.29
C ILE A 109 -5.68 -8.93 6.12
N LYS A 110 -4.82 -9.94 6.25
CA LYS A 110 -4.59 -10.95 5.22
C LYS A 110 -5.88 -11.72 4.90
N GLN A 111 -6.62 -12.15 5.91
CA GLN A 111 -7.91 -12.83 5.71
C GLN A 111 -8.93 -11.93 5.01
N CYS A 112 -9.02 -10.66 5.40
CA CYS A 112 -9.87 -9.66 4.75
C CYS A 112 -9.52 -9.51 3.26
N ILE A 113 -8.25 -9.28 2.94
CA ILE A 113 -7.78 -9.11 1.56
C ILE A 113 -7.99 -10.40 0.75
N GLN A 114 -7.71 -11.57 1.34
CA GLN A 114 -7.85 -12.85 0.66
C GLN A 114 -9.31 -13.22 0.35
N ALA A 115 -10.25 -12.79 1.19
CA ALA A 115 -11.69 -12.99 0.99
C ALA A 115 -12.33 -12.01 -0.01
N THR A 116 -11.55 -11.07 -0.57
CA THR A 116 -12.05 -10.06 -1.51
C THR A 116 -12.72 -10.69 -2.72
N GLU A 117 -13.98 -10.31 -2.96
CA GLU A 117 -14.70 -10.60 -4.19
C GLU A 117 -14.59 -9.41 -5.15
N VAL A 118 -14.20 -9.67 -6.39
CA VAL A 118 -14.10 -8.63 -7.42
C VAL A 118 -15.46 -8.48 -8.08
N PRO A 119 -16.10 -7.30 -8.03
CA PRO A 119 -17.38 -7.10 -8.70
C PRO A 119 -17.21 -7.07 -10.23
N GLY A 120 -18.23 -7.54 -10.94
CA GLY A 120 -18.26 -7.59 -12.40
C GLY A 120 -17.55 -8.81 -12.99
N ASP A 121 -17.40 -8.80 -14.32
CA ASP A 121 -16.97 -9.99 -15.06
C ASP A 121 -15.44 -10.04 -15.33
N GLU A 122 -14.70 -8.96 -15.05
CA GLU A 122 -13.28 -8.84 -15.38
C GLU A 122 -12.37 -8.88 -14.13
N PHE A 123 -11.64 -9.98 -13.98
CA PHE A 123 -10.61 -10.12 -12.95
C PHE A 123 -9.23 -9.67 -13.48
N THR A 124 -8.67 -8.64 -12.86
CA THR A 124 -7.32 -8.12 -13.12
C THR A 124 -6.64 -7.75 -11.80
N CYS A 125 -5.30 -7.56 -11.80
CA CYS A 125 -4.59 -7.03 -10.63
C CYS A 125 -5.17 -5.68 -10.17
N ARG A 126 -5.56 -4.83 -11.12
CA ARG A 126 -6.21 -3.53 -10.89
C ARG A 126 -7.56 -3.69 -10.19
N THR A 127 -8.49 -4.42 -10.81
CA THR A 127 -9.85 -4.60 -10.26
C THR A 127 -9.83 -5.31 -8.92
N TRP A 128 -8.91 -6.26 -8.72
CA TRP A 128 -8.69 -6.91 -7.44
C TRP A 128 -8.12 -5.96 -6.38
N ALA A 129 -7.11 -5.15 -6.69
CA ALA A 129 -6.52 -4.23 -5.72
C ALA A 129 -7.54 -3.18 -5.25
N LEU A 130 -8.37 -2.64 -6.16
CA LEU A 130 -9.45 -1.71 -5.80
C LEU A 130 -10.50 -2.37 -4.90
N ALA A 131 -10.92 -3.61 -5.23
CA ALA A 131 -11.84 -4.36 -4.39
C ALA A 131 -11.26 -4.66 -3.00
N ALA A 132 -9.96 -4.98 -2.92
CA ALA A 132 -9.33 -5.27 -1.64
C ALA A 132 -9.17 -4.01 -0.76
N ILE A 133 -8.92 -2.83 -1.35
CA ILE A 133 -8.97 -1.56 -0.61
C ILE A 133 -10.39 -1.27 -0.11
N TYR A 134 -11.40 -1.50 -0.97
CA TYR A 134 -12.81 -1.38 -0.57
C TYR A 134 -13.11 -2.27 0.65
N GLU A 135 -12.69 -3.54 0.63
CA GLU A 135 -12.91 -4.46 1.76
C GLU A 135 -12.13 -4.05 3.01
N LEU A 136 -10.90 -3.55 2.88
CA LEU A 136 -10.17 -3.00 4.02
C LEU A 136 -10.89 -1.81 4.67
N ALA A 137 -11.50 -0.94 3.85
CA ALA A 137 -12.35 0.15 4.32
C ALA A 137 -13.63 -0.39 4.99
N ASN A 138 -14.27 -1.38 4.37
CA ASN A 138 -15.52 -1.99 4.82
C ASN A 138 -15.36 -2.72 6.18
N CYS A 139 -14.26 -3.45 6.36
CA CYS A 139 -13.89 -4.07 7.63
C CYS A 139 -13.37 -3.06 8.68
N GLY A 140 -13.24 -1.78 8.32
CA GLY A 140 -12.84 -0.70 9.23
C GLY A 140 -11.35 -0.65 9.55
N PHE A 141 -10.48 -1.29 8.75
CA PHE A 141 -9.04 -1.31 9.01
C PHE A 141 -8.34 0.02 8.72
N ILE A 142 -8.82 0.80 7.76
CA ILE A 142 -8.05 1.94 7.21
C ILE A 142 -8.73 3.31 7.37
N GLY A 143 -9.87 3.39 8.08
CA GLY A 143 -10.59 4.65 8.32
C GLY A 143 -11.21 5.34 7.09
N MET A 144 -11.06 4.74 5.90
CA MET A 144 -11.70 5.18 4.66
C MET A 144 -13.17 4.75 4.63
N GLU A 145 -14.02 5.50 3.93
CA GLU A 145 -15.40 5.08 3.68
C GLU A 145 -15.41 4.01 2.55
N PRO A 146 -16.11 2.87 2.72
CA PRO A 146 -16.21 1.85 1.69
C PRO A 146 -17.18 2.29 0.58
N SER A 147 -16.65 3.02 -0.41
CA SER A 147 -17.43 3.53 -1.54
C SER A 147 -16.72 3.26 -2.88
N TRP A 148 -17.47 2.69 -3.83
CA TRP A 148 -16.98 2.47 -5.19
C TRP A 148 -16.72 3.79 -5.95
N ASP A 149 -17.42 4.88 -5.60
CA ASP A 149 -17.12 6.20 -6.15
C ASP A 149 -15.76 6.72 -5.64
N ILE A 150 -15.41 6.42 -4.39
CA ILE A 150 -14.07 6.70 -3.84
C ILE A 150 -13.02 5.82 -4.53
N MET A 151 -13.29 4.52 -4.72
CA MET A 151 -12.37 3.61 -5.41
C MET A 151 -12.07 4.08 -6.84
N LYS A 152 -13.09 4.58 -7.55
CA LYS A 152 -12.90 5.15 -8.89
C LYS A 152 -12.00 6.39 -8.86
N LYS A 153 -12.17 7.28 -7.89
CA LYS A 153 -11.29 8.45 -7.73
C LYS A 153 -9.85 8.06 -7.38
N ILE A 154 -9.66 7.05 -6.52
CA ILE A 154 -8.34 6.49 -6.20
C ILE A 154 -7.70 5.89 -7.45
N GLU A 155 -8.46 5.16 -8.27
CA GLU A 155 -7.98 4.60 -9.53
C GLU A 155 -7.50 5.71 -10.49
N GLU A 156 -8.31 6.75 -10.68
CA GLU A 156 -7.97 7.90 -11.53
C GLU A 156 -6.71 8.61 -11.02
N GLU A 157 -6.66 8.94 -9.73
CA GLU A 157 -5.52 9.57 -9.05
C GLU A 157 -4.24 8.75 -9.21
N ALA A 158 -4.28 7.46 -8.89
CA ALA A 158 -3.12 6.58 -8.98
C ALA A 158 -2.61 6.46 -10.43
N ASN A 159 -3.52 6.35 -11.40
CA ASN A 159 -3.15 6.27 -12.82
C ASN A 159 -2.48 7.54 -13.33
N ASP A 160 -3.01 8.71 -12.97
CA ASP A 160 -2.47 9.99 -13.44
C ASP A 160 -1.08 10.23 -12.85
N ILE A 161 -0.91 10.01 -11.54
CA ILE A 161 0.39 10.14 -10.87
C ILE A 161 1.41 9.12 -11.43
N ALA A 162 0.99 7.86 -11.66
CA ALA A 162 1.90 6.85 -12.21
C ALA A 162 2.30 7.15 -13.66
N THR A 163 1.39 7.74 -14.44
CA THR A 163 1.67 8.18 -15.80
C THR A 163 2.69 9.32 -15.80
N ASP A 164 2.51 10.31 -14.93
CA ASP A 164 3.45 11.42 -14.79
C ASP A 164 4.83 10.96 -14.29
N ALA A 165 4.86 10.04 -13.32
CA ALA A 165 6.07 9.43 -12.81
C ALA A 165 6.83 8.65 -13.90
N LEU A 166 6.10 7.89 -14.73
CA LEU A 166 6.67 7.14 -15.84
C LEU A 166 7.33 8.07 -16.87
N PHE A 167 6.65 9.14 -17.28
CA PHE A 167 7.19 10.09 -18.26
C PHE A 167 8.33 10.96 -17.70
N SER A 168 8.29 11.26 -16.40
CA SER A 168 9.32 12.06 -15.73
C SER A 168 10.49 11.23 -15.20
N ASN A 169 10.43 9.89 -15.35
CA ASN A 169 11.38 8.94 -14.77
C ASN A 169 11.60 9.16 -13.26
N GLN A 170 10.50 9.37 -12.55
CA GLN A 170 10.47 9.57 -11.10
C GLN A 170 9.84 8.37 -10.40
N LYS A 171 10.10 8.27 -9.10
CA LYS A 171 9.35 7.40 -8.19
C LYS A 171 8.79 8.27 -7.07
N LEU A 172 7.54 8.06 -6.71
CA LEU A 172 6.80 8.97 -5.85
C LEU A 172 6.16 8.22 -4.68
N VAL A 173 6.23 8.82 -3.49
CA VAL A 173 5.37 8.49 -2.34
C VAL A 173 4.49 9.71 -2.09
N VAL A 174 3.18 9.53 -2.10
CA VAL A 174 2.20 10.63 -2.07
C VAL A 174 0.99 10.24 -1.24
N ASP A 175 0.36 11.22 -0.60
CA ASP A 175 -0.89 11.00 0.12
C ASP A 175 -2.08 11.14 -0.81
N SER A 176 -3.02 10.19 -0.77
CA SER A 176 -4.24 10.30 -1.55
C SER A 176 -5.09 11.49 -1.10
N HIS A 177 -5.60 12.23 -2.07
CA HIS A 177 -6.61 13.25 -1.83
C HIS A 177 -7.85 12.69 -1.11
N GLN A 178 -8.21 11.43 -1.37
CA GLN A 178 -9.36 10.77 -0.76
C GLN A 178 -9.13 10.43 0.73
N PHE A 179 -7.87 10.23 1.13
CA PHE A 179 -7.50 10.06 2.53
C PHE A 179 -7.50 11.42 3.27
N ASN A 180 -6.93 12.45 2.65
CA ASN A 180 -6.74 13.76 3.26
C ASN A 180 -8.02 14.60 3.43
N GLU A 181 -9.09 14.33 2.67
CA GLU A 181 -10.37 15.02 2.84
C GLU A 181 -11.02 14.76 4.21
N LYS A 182 -10.84 13.56 4.78
CA LYS A 182 -11.36 13.25 6.13
C LYS A 182 -10.59 13.95 7.25
N GLU A 183 -9.28 14.10 7.13
CA GLU A 183 -8.52 14.92 8.09
C GLU A 183 -9.03 16.36 8.11
N LYS A 184 -9.32 16.93 6.93
CA LYS A 184 -9.85 18.29 6.81
C LYS A 184 -11.24 18.41 7.43
N ILE A 185 -12.15 17.47 7.16
CA ILE A 185 -13.50 17.47 7.74
C ILE A 185 -13.42 17.29 9.26
N SER A 186 -12.61 16.36 9.78
CA SER A 186 -12.46 16.16 11.23
C SER A 186 -11.86 17.37 11.96
N LYS A 187 -10.98 18.14 11.31
CA LYS A 187 -10.40 19.37 11.86
C LYS A 187 -11.41 20.51 11.85
N VAL A 188 -12.23 20.61 10.80
CA VAL A 188 -13.33 21.59 10.71
C VAL A 188 -14.42 21.28 11.75
N GLU A 189 -14.82 20.03 11.90
CA GLU A 189 -15.79 19.60 12.93
C GLU A 189 -15.25 19.82 14.35
N ALA A 190 -13.95 19.56 14.61
CA ALA A 190 -13.32 19.83 15.92
C ALA A 190 -13.16 21.33 16.23
N GLU A 191 -13.15 22.20 15.22
CA GLU A 191 -13.16 23.66 15.39
C GLU A 191 -14.58 24.20 15.57
N GLU A 192 -15.58 23.59 14.92
CA GLU A 192 -17.01 23.88 15.10
C GLU A 192 -17.54 23.40 16.47
N GLU A 193 -17.01 22.30 17.01
CA GLU A 193 -17.24 21.82 18.39
C GLU A 193 -16.77 22.81 19.48
N ARG A 194 -15.92 23.79 19.12
CA ARG A 194 -15.49 24.87 20.00
C ARG A 194 -16.48 26.05 20.03
N GLY A 195 -17.46 26.06 19.11
CA GLY A 195 -18.42 27.14 18.92
C GLY A 195 -19.83 26.92 19.47
N GLU A 196 -20.32 25.67 19.57
CA GLU A 196 -21.74 25.44 19.88
C GLU A 196 -21.95 24.50 21.08
N SER A 197 -22.65 25.03 22.09
CA SER A 197 -22.78 24.45 23.44
C SER A 197 -24.13 23.76 23.65
N ASP A 198 -24.48 22.77 22.81
CA ASP A 198 -25.66 21.91 23.07
C ASP A 198 -25.24 20.55 23.69
N PRO A 199 -25.57 20.29 24.99
CA PRO A 199 -25.27 19.04 25.67
C PRO A 199 -25.97 17.81 25.06
N LEU A 200 -27.14 17.97 24.43
CA LEU A 200 -27.88 16.87 23.82
C LEU A 200 -27.24 16.40 22.51
N TYR A 201 -26.66 17.32 21.75
CA TYR A 201 -25.89 17.00 20.55
C TYR A 201 -24.58 16.26 20.90
N ARG A 202 -23.88 16.69 21.96
CA ARG A 202 -22.71 15.96 22.48
C ARG A 202 -23.04 14.53 22.92
N GLN A 203 -24.23 14.33 23.48
CA GLN A 203 -24.68 12.99 23.86
C GLN A 203 -25.00 12.15 22.62
N PHE A 204 -25.57 12.73 21.56
CA PHE A 204 -25.84 12.05 20.30
C PHE A 204 -24.56 11.57 19.59
N ILE A 205 -23.55 12.43 19.44
CA ILE A 205 -22.27 12.09 18.80
C ILE A 205 -21.51 11.02 19.59
N LYS A 206 -21.45 11.14 20.92
CA LYS A 206 -20.85 10.10 21.78
C LYS A 206 -21.58 8.77 21.66
N THR A 207 -22.90 8.79 21.49
CA THR A 207 -23.69 7.57 21.32
C THR A 207 -23.45 6.94 19.95
N GLN A 208 -23.34 7.72 18.87
CA GLN A 208 -22.96 7.18 17.55
C GLN A 208 -21.54 6.61 17.52
N ALA A 209 -20.56 7.28 18.12
CA ALA A 209 -19.19 6.80 18.19
C ALA A 209 -19.06 5.52 19.04
N LEU A 210 -19.84 5.41 20.13
CA LEU A 210 -19.93 4.16 20.89
C LEU A 210 -20.63 3.05 20.11
N LEU A 211 -21.72 3.36 19.40
CA LEU A 211 -22.44 2.35 18.60
C LEU A 211 -21.58 1.81 17.47
N SER A 212 -20.78 2.66 16.81
CA SER A 212 -19.80 2.23 15.81
C SER A 212 -18.72 1.32 16.42
N LYS A 213 -18.14 1.70 17.57
CA LYS A 213 -17.15 0.86 18.28
C LYS A 213 -17.75 -0.46 18.78
N VAL A 214 -18.99 -0.46 19.27
CA VAL A 214 -19.67 -1.67 19.75
C VAL A 214 -20.05 -2.59 18.58
N ALA A 215 -20.43 -2.04 17.42
CA ALA A 215 -20.67 -2.83 16.22
C ALA A 215 -19.39 -3.52 15.71
N SER A 216 -18.25 -2.82 15.72
CA SER A 216 -16.95 -3.41 15.39
C SER A 216 -16.52 -4.50 16.37
N LEU A 217 -16.77 -4.32 17.68
CA LEU A 217 -16.48 -5.34 18.70
C LEU A 217 -17.42 -6.55 18.61
N ALA A 218 -18.68 -6.35 18.21
CA ALA A 218 -19.65 -7.43 18.02
C ALA A 218 -19.26 -8.33 16.83
N LEU A 219 -18.75 -7.77 15.73
CA LEU A 219 -18.28 -8.55 14.59
C LEU A 219 -17.06 -9.44 14.93
N VAL A 220 -16.16 -8.95 15.79
CA VAL A 220 -15.01 -9.74 16.29
C VAL A 220 -15.47 -10.90 17.20
N HIS A 221 -16.56 -10.74 17.95
CA HIS A 221 -17.09 -11.81 18.81
C HIS A 221 -18.02 -12.81 18.09
N TYR A 222 -18.78 -12.40 17.08
CA TYR A 222 -19.69 -13.30 16.36
C TYR A 222 -19.03 -14.09 15.22
N GLY A 223 -17.87 -13.64 14.71
CA GLY A 223 -17.07 -14.40 13.72
C GLY A 223 -16.48 -15.73 14.25
N SER A 224 -16.48 -15.94 15.57
CA SER A 224 -15.97 -17.17 16.21
C SER A 224 -17.02 -18.29 16.32
N CYS A 225 -18.31 -18.03 16.08
CA CYS A 225 -19.39 -19.01 16.25
C CYS A 225 -19.96 -19.61 14.96
N PHE A 226 -19.54 -19.18 13.77
CA PHE A 226 -19.95 -19.77 12.48
C PHE A 226 -18.83 -20.58 11.83
N SER A 227 -18.27 -21.54 12.56
CA SER A 227 -17.52 -22.64 11.95
C SER A 227 -17.71 -23.91 12.78
N LYS A 228 -18.92 -24.45 12.71
CA LYS A 228 -19.28 -25.87 12.96
C LYS A 228 -20.78 -26.05 12.72
N ALA A 229 -21.12 -26.31 11.46
CA ALA A 229 -22.27 -27.13 11.05
C ALA A 229 -22.00 -27.65 9.63
#